data_AF-A0A9X3KWV2-F1
#
_entry.id   AF-A0A9X3KWV2-F1
#
_cell.length_a   1.000
_cell.length_b   1.000
_cell.length_c   1.000
_cell.angle_alpha   90.00
_cell.angle_beta   90.00
_cell.angle_gamma   90.00
#
_symmetry.space_group_name_H-M   'P 1'
#
loop_
_entity.id
_entity.type
_entity.pdbx_description
1 polymer ?
#
loop_
_entity_poly.entity_id
_entity_poly.type
_entity_poly.pdbx_seq_one_letter_code
_entity_poly.pdbx_strand_id
1 'polypeptide(L)'
;MRSLLERPITFRLSAAARVRYEQAAAERGMTLSAHLRDRLEVDDQVAEHVAQLRLTLLDNAPSGQADGSLLPILLELLLLTRRQSQPGELRAVHLELERQGVTPRALK
;
A
#
# COMPACT_ATOMS: atom_id res chain seq x y z
N MET A 1 -21.78 16.22 19.30
CA MET A 1 -21.12 17.51 18.99
C MET A 1 -19.99 17.22 17.98
N ARG A 2 -20.15 17.57 16.70
CA ARG A 2 -19.12 17.36 15.64
C ARG A 2 -18.55 18.73 15.25
N SER A 3 -17.51 19.17 15.95
CA SER A 3 -16.83 20.46 15.68
C SER A 3 -15.37 20.20 15.29
N LEU A 4 -15.12 19.76 14.04
CA LEU A 4 -13.76 19.57 13.50
C LEU A 4 -13.69 19.84 11.98
N LEU A 5 -14.52 20.74 11.43
CA LEU A 5 -14.44 21.16 10.02
C LEU A 5 -14.12 22.66 9.90
N GLU A 6 -13.28 23.19 10.78
CA GLU A 6 -13.07 24.66 10.88
C GLU A 6 -12.20 25.24 9.75
N ARG A 7 -11.53 24.41 8.93
CA ARG A 7 -10.71 24.88 7.80
C ARG A 7 -10.88 24.03 6.54
N PRO A 8 -11.61 24.50 5.52
CA PRO A 8 -11.67 23.82 4.23
C PRO A 8 -10.30 23.86 3.55
N ILE A 9 -9.76 22.70 3.21
CA ILE A 9 -8.52 22.56 2.45
C ILE A 9 -8.90 22.36 0.99
N THR A 10 -8.39 23.23 0.11
CA THR A 10 -8.59 23.08 -1.34
C THR A 10 -7.42 22.27 -1.91
N PHE A 11 -7.71 21.09 -2.45
CA PHE A 11 -6.71 20.23 -3.07
C PHE A 11 -6.99 20.13 -4.57
N ARG A 12 -5.93 20.14 -5.38
CA ARG A 12 -6.02 19.96 -6.83
C ARG A 12 -5.88 18.48 -7.15
N LEU A 13 -6.90 17.89 -7.76
CA LEU A 13 -6.82 16.55 -8.35
C LEU A 13 -6.64 16.66 -9.85
N SER A 14 -5.93 15.70 -10.44
CA SER A 14 -6.01 15.49 -11.88
C SER A 14 -7.41 15.04 -12.27
N ALA A 15 -7.82 15.33 -13.52
CA ALA A 15 -9.15 14.95 -14.01
C ALA A 15 -9.41 13.44 -13.89
N ALA A 16 -8.40 12.62 -14.22
CA ALA A 16 -8.48 11.17 -14.09
C ALA A 16 -8.62 10.70 -12.63
N ALA A 17 -7.93 11.34 -11.68
CA ALA A 17 -8.06 11.02 -10.26
C ALA A 17 -9.45 11.39 -9.73
N ARG A 18 -9.98 12.54 -10.14
CA ARG A 18 -11.32 12.99 -9.75
C ARG A 18 -12.41 12.00 -10.16
N VAL A 19 -12.42 11.57 -11.42
CA VAL A 19 -13.41 10.60 -11.94
C VAL A 19 -13.35 9.28 -11.17
N ARG A 20 -12.15 8.75 -10.91
CA ARG A 20 -11.99 7.50 -10.15
C ARG A 20 -12.54 7.60 -8.73
N TYR A 21 -12.25 8.71 -8.04
CA TYR A 21 -12.74 8.90 -6.67
C TYR A 21 -14.23 9.21 -6.60
N GLU A 22 -14.80 9.88 -7.60
CA GLU A 22 -16.25 10.07 -7.70
C GLU A 22 -16.97 8.73 -7.88
N GLN A 23 -16.45 7.84 -8.73
CA GLN A 23 -16.97 6.48 -8.89
C GLN A 23 -16.87 5.67 -7.60
N ALA A 24 -15.70 5.64 -6.97
CA ALA A 24 -15.48 4.91 -5.72
C ALA A 24 -16.30 5.44 -4.53
N ALA A 25 -16.61 6.75 -4.52
CA ALA A 25 -17.51 7.36 -3.55
C ALA A 25 -18.97 6.96 -3.82
N ALA A 26 -19.39 6.97 -5.09
CA ALA A 26 -20.73 6.56 -5.50
C ALA A 26 -21.01 5.08 -5.19
N GLU A 27 -20.04 4.19 -5.43
CA GLU A 27 -20.14 2.76 -5.09
C GLU A 27 -20.39 2.54 -3.59
N ARG A 28 -19.85 3.41 -2.74
CA ARG A 28 -20.02 3.35 -1.28
C ARG A 28 -21.15 4.24 -0.76
N GLY A 29 -21.94 4.86 -1.64
CA GLY A 29 -23.06 5.75 -1.27
C GLY A 29 -22.63 6.99 -0.47
N MET A 30 -21.38 7.43 -0.62
CA MET A 30 -20.82 8.56 0.13
C MET A 30 -20.46 9.73 -0.80
N THR A 31 -20.29 10.92 -0.22
CA THR A 31 -19.81 12.09 -0.97
C THR A 31 -18.32 11.98 -1.27
N LEU A 32 -17.86 12.59 -2.36
CA LEU A 32 -16.43 12.63 -2.73
C LEU A 32 -15.56 13.15 -1.55
N SER A 33 -16.02 14.20 -0.87
CA SER A 33 -15.29 14.77 0.27
C SER A 33 -15.22 13.84 1.47
N ALA A 34 -16.27 13.04 1.72
CA ALA A 34 -16.23 12.02 2.77
C ALA A 34 -15.28 10.87 2.41
N HIS A 35 -15.33 10.41 1.16
CA HIS A 35 -14.46 9.35 0.67
C HIS A 35 -12.98 9.72 0.73
N LEU A 36 -12.64 10.95 0.34
CA LEU A 36 -11.26 11.44 0.36
C LEU A 36 -10.73 11.61 1.78
N ARG A 37 -11.57 12.04 2.73
CA ARG A 37 -11.17 12.12 4.15
C ARG A 37 -10.85 10.74 4.71
N ASP A 38 -11.74 9.79 4.49
CA ASP A 38 -11.59 8.41 4.95
C ASP A 38 -10.31 7.79 4.38
N ARG A 39 -10.01 8.03 3.09
CA ARG A 39 -8.75 7.62 2.47
C ARG A 39 -7.52 8.26 3.09
N LEU A 40 -7.54 9.55 3.42
CA LEU A 40 -6.40 10.24 4.03
C LEU A 40 -6.13 9.69 5.44
N GLU A 41 -7.18 9.45 6.22
CA GLU A 41 -7.05 8.82 7.55
C GLU A 41 -6.49 7.39 7.45
N VAL A 42 -6.91 6.62 6.44
CA VAL A 42 -6.36 5.27 6.19
C VAL A 42 -4.91 5.32 5.73
N ASP A 43 -4.54 6.22 4.82
CA ASP A 43 -3.16 6.34 4.33
C ASP A 43 -2.18 6.69 5.48
N ASP A 44 -2.58 7.56 6.43
CA ASP A 44 -1.80 7.87 7.63
C ASP A 44 -1.62 6.63 8.53
N GLN A 45 -2.66 5.82 8.71
CA GLN A 45 -2.59 4.56 9.47
C GLN A 45 -1.67 3.54 8.80
N VAL A 46 -1.66 3.47 7.46
CA VAL A 46 -0.78 2.55 6.72
C VAL A 46 0.69 2.91 6.94
N ALA A 47 1.04 4.20 6.91
CA ALA A 47 2.41 4.65 7.16
C ALA A 47 2.87 4.26 8.58
N GLU A 48 2.01 4.45 9.59
CA GLU A 48 2.27 4.08 10.97
C GLU A 48 2.43 2.56 11.15
N HIS A 49 1.52 1.76 10.57
CA HIS A 49 1.61 0.30 10.62
C HIS A 49 2.87 -0.23 9.94
N VAL A 50 3.32 0.38 8.84
CA VAL A 50 4.58 0.04 8.19
C VAL A 50 5.79 0.39 9.07
N ALA A 51 5.74 1.51 9.79
CA ALA A 51 6.79 1.88 10.74
C ALA A 51 6.88 0.90 11.92
N GLN A 52 5.74 0.54 12.51
CA GLN A 52 5.66 -0.44 13.60
C GLN A 52 6.10 -1.82 13.16
N LEU A 53 5.74 -2.24 11.95
CA LEU A 53 6.19 -3.51 11.38
C LEU A 53 7.70 -3.52 11.18
N ARG A 54 8.29 -2.43 10.67
CA ARG A 54 9.76 -2.30 10.55
C ARG A 54 10.46 -2.40 11.90
N LEU A 55 9.93 -1.73 12.92
CA LEU A 55 10.48 -1.78 14.28
C LEU A 55 10.43 -3.22 14.83
N THR A 56 9.28 -3.87 14.70
CA THR A 56 9.07 -5.26 15.10
C THR A 56 10.03 -6.21 14.37
N LEU A 57 10.28 -6.01 13.08
CA LEU A 57 11.23 -6.81 12.30
C LEU A 57 12.68 -6.59 12.72
N LEU A 58 13.06 -5.36 13.10
CA LEU A 58 14.39 -5.06 13.62
C LEU A 58 14.60 -5.66 15.02
N ASP A 59 13.59 -5.58 15.88
CA ASP A 59 13.62 -6.16 17.23
C ASP A 59 13.65 -7.70 17.21
N ASN A 60 13.00 -8.31 16.22
CA ASN A 60 12.96 -9.75 16.04
C ASN A 60 14.03 -10.28 15.07
N ALA A 61 14.96 -9.46 14.57
CA ALA A 61 16.03 -9.94 13.70
C ALA A 61 16.97 -10.85 14.51
N PRO A 62 16.89 -12.19 14.36
CA PRO A 62 17.82 -13.04 15.06
C PRO A 62 19.19 -12.88 14.38
N SER A 63 20.22 -12.72 15.19
CA SER A 63 21.61 -12.87 14.77
C SER A 63 21.84 -14.32 14.29
N GLY A 64 21.46 -14.62 13.04
CA GLY A 64 22.02 -15.73 12.28
C GLY A 64 21.17 -16.98 12.02
N GLN A 65 19.85 -17.03 12.30
CA GLN A 65 19.02 -18.18 11.89
C GLN A 65 17.73 -17.72 11.19
N ALA A 66 17.62 -18.05 9.90
CA ALA A 66 16.47 -17.78 9.06
C ALA A 66 15.31 -18.71 9.46
N ASP A 67 14.66 -18.39 10.58
CA ASP A 67 13.51 -19.15 11.06
C ASP A 67 12.27 -18.84 10.22
N GLY A 68 11.59 -19.91 9.80
CA GLY A 68 10.41 -19.88 8.91
C GLY A 68 9.18 -19.13 9.45
N SER A 69 9.28 -18.38 10.55
CA SER A 69 8.20 -17.54 11.10
C SER A 69 7.97 -16.26 10.29
N LEU A 70 8.98 -15.75 9.58
CA LEU A 70 8.87 -14.55 8.74
C LEU A 70 8.28 -14.84 7.35
N LEU A 71 8.35 -16.09 6.91
CA LEU A 71 7.94 -16.49 5.57
C LEU A 71 6.44 -16.20 5.31
N PRO A 72 5.49 -16.51 6.22
CA PRO A 72 4.08 -16.19 6.03
C PRO A 72 3.82 -14.69 5.87
N ILE A 73 4.47 -13.86 6.69
CA ILE A 73 4.32 -12.39 6.67
C ILE A 73 4.90 -11.81 5.38
N LEU A 74 6.09 -12.26 4.97
CA LEU A 74 6.71 -11.85 3.72
C LEU A 74 5.85 -12.25 2.51
N LEU A 75 5.23 -13.42 2.57
CA LEU A 75 4.35 -13.92 1.52
C LEU A 75 3.06 -13.11 1.44
N GLU A 76 2.46 -12.75 2.57
CA GLU A 76 1.29 -11.88 2.64
C GLU A 76 1.58 -10.46 2.11
N LEU A 77 2.71 -9.87 2.51
CA LEU A 77 3.18 -8.58 1.99
C LEU A 77 3.45 -8.64 0.48
N LEU A 78 4.07 -9.71 -0.02
CA LEU A 78 4.29 -9.93 -1.45
C LEU A 78 2.97 -10.06 -2.22
N LEU A 79 1.97 -10.74 -1.66
CA LEU A 79 0.65 -10.86 -2.29
C LEU A 79 -0.11 -9.53 -2.31
N LEU A 80 -0.04 -8.76 -1.22
CA LEU A 80 -0.67 -7.44 -1.13
C LEU A 80 -0.02 -6.43 -2.09
N THR A 81 1.31 -6.39 -2.15
CA THR A 81 2.04 -5.52 -3.09
C THR A 81 1.79 -5.92 -4.54
N ARG A 82 1.72 -7.23 -4.83
CA ARG A 82 1.37 -7.72 -6.17
C ARG A 82 -0.04 -7.31 -6.62
N ARG A 83 -1.02 -7.24 -5.71
CA ARG A 83 -2.38 -6.77 -6.04
C ARG A 83 -2.44 -5.30 -6.43
N GLN A 84 -1.49 -4.49 -5.96
CA GLN A 84 -1.48 -3.04 -6.18
C GLN A 84 -0.55 -2.63 -7.33
N SER A 85 0.40 -3.49 -7.69
CA SER A 85 1.42 -3.21 -8.71
C SER A 85 0.87 -3.38 -10.12
N GLN A 86 1.21 -2.46 -11.02
CA GLN A 86 0.85 -2.59 -12.43
C GLN A 86 1.70 -3.69 -13.11
N PRO A 87 1.21 -4.36 -14.17
CA PRO A 87 1.96 -5.40 -14.87
C PRO A 87 3.25 -4.89 -15.54
N GLY A 88 3.42 -3.58 -15.71
CA GLY A 88 4.67 -2.97 -16.17
C GLY A 88 5.73 -2.91 -15.06
N GLU A 89 5.33 -2.59 -13.83
CA GLU A 89 6.22 -2.49 -12.66
C GLU A 89 6.75 -3.87 -12.26
N LEU A 90 5.89 -4.89 -12.31
CA LEU A 90 6.29 -6.28 -12.06
C LEU A 90 7.36 -6.75 -13.06
N ARG A 91 7.24 -6.37 -14.33
CA ARG A 91 8.23 -6.69 -15.37
C ARG A 91 9.56 -5.97 -15.11
N ALA A 92 9.52 -4.71 -14.69
CA ALA A 92 10.74 -3.97 -14.35
C ALA A 92 11.48 -4.60 -13.15
N VAL A 93 10.76 -5.02 -12.12
CA VAL A 93 11.34 -5.73 -10.97
C VAL A 93 11.93 -7.08 -11.38
N HIS A 94 11.24 -7.85 -12.23
CA HIS A 94 11.77 -9.13 -12.72
C HIS A 94 13.07 -8.94 -13.52
N LEU A 95 13.15 -7.93 -14.38
CA LEU A 95 14.38 -7.61 -15.12
C LEU A 95 15.52 -7.20 -14.18
N GLU A 96 15.22 -6.46 -13.12
CA GLU A 96 16.21 -6.08 -12.11
C GLU A 96 16.71 -7.29 -11.31
N LEU A 97 15.82 -8.23 -10.98
CA LEU A 97 16.20 -9.50 -10.34
C LEU A 97 17.09 -10.35 -11.25
N GLU A 98 16.73 -10.47 -12.54
CA GLU A 98 17.55 -11.17 -13.52
C GLU A 98 18.94 -10.52 -13.67
N ARG A 99 19.02 -9.19 -13.67
CA ARG A 99 20.28 -8.44 -13.66
C ARG A 99 21.14 -8.75 -12.44
N GLN A 100 20.52 -9.01 -11.30
CA GLN A 100 21.18 -9.41 -10.06
C GLN A 100 21.48 -10.92 -10.00
N GLY A 101 21.20 -11.67 -11.06
CA GLY A 101 21.42 -13.12 -11.13
C GLY A 101 20.37 -13.94 -10.38
N VAL A 102 19.27 -13.32 -9.95
CA VAL A 102 18.16 -13.99 -9.27
C VAL A 102 17.07 -14.28 -10.30
N THR A 103 16.85 -15.55 -10.64
CA THR A 103 15.78 -15.93 -11.55
C THR A 103 14.41 -15.78 -10.89
N PRO A 104 13.53 -14.86 -11.36
CA PRO A 104 12.18 -14.78 -10.84
C PRO A 104 11.41 -16.08 -11.17
N ARG A 105 10.69 -16.62 -10.19
CA ARG A 105 9.92 -17.86 -10.37
C ARG A 105 8.83 -17.62 -11.43
N ALA A 106 8.95 -18.27 -12.58
CA ALA A 106 7.89 -18.27 -13.60
C ALA A 106 6.65 -18.97 -13.04
N LEU A 107 5.54 -18.23 -12.95
CA LEU A 107 4.22 -18.85 -12.79
C LEU A 107 3.83 -19.43 -14.15
N LYS A 108 3.85 -20.76 -14.25
CA LYS A 108 3.15 -21.49 -15.29
C LYS A 108 1.65 -21.39 -15.06
#